data_AF-A0A7V3QJD8-F1
#
_entry.id   AF-A0A7V3QJD8-F1
#
_cell.length_a   1.000
_cell.length_b   1.000
_cell.length_c   1.000
_cell.angle_alpha   90.00
_cell.angle_beta   90.00
_cell.angle_gamma   90.00
#
_symmetry.space_group_name_H-M   'P 1'
#
loop_
_entity.id
_entity.type
_entity.pdbx_description
1 polymer ?
#
loop_
_entity_poly.entity_id
_entity_poly.type
_entity_poly.pdbx_seq_one_letter_code
_entity_poly.pdbx_strand_id
1 'polypeptide(L)'
;MFNSLSPFLVTLFLFLIPYIAFASSQYEFKVKIEFFNKKSVSGKFSFDSGYIKVNHEEEGVLYTENLNLSNVEFIHPVTWFPEVNKIENSKKISYNFYPTEYVVKLKDGKYLNVVGRVKEFEIFDFMTDYGKSKIYTYFVDYLVFDNLGNAKWKNLNTSDLNKSFKKPHPNVAYYIYFN
;
A
#
# COMPACT_ATOMS: atom_id res chain seq x y z
N MET A 1 -57.59 -46.21 -14.27
CA MET A 1 -56.97 -46.83 -13.09
C MET A 1 -55.47 -46.54 -13.16
N PHE A 2 -54.94 -46.01 -12.05
CA PHE A 2 -53.53 -45.92 -11.61
C PHE A 2 -52.62 -47.05 -12.16
N ASN A 3 -51.33 -46.89 -12.48
CA ASN A 3 -50.17 -46.37 -11.72
C ASN A 3 -48.98 -46.27 -12.73
N SER A 4 -48.14 -45.24 -12.78
CA SER A 4 -47.12 -44.74 -11.83
C SER A 4 -45.80 -45.54 -11.80
N LEU A 5 -44.71 -44.80 -12.14
CA LEU A 5 -43.29 -44.89 -11.72
C LEU A 5 -42.48 -46.14 -12.18
N SER A 6 -41.24 -46.02 -12.67
CA SER A 6 -40.08 -45.34 -12.07
C SER A 6 -38.94 -45.12 -13.08
N PRO A 7 -38.24 -43.96 -13.07
CA PRO A 7 -37.00 -43.77 -13.81
C PRO A 7 -35.78 -44.26 -13.01
N PHE A 8 -34.79 -44.72 -13.75
CA PHE A 8 -33.50 -45.24 -13.30
C PHE A 8 -32.83 -44.36 -12.23
N LEU A 9 -32.48 -45.00 -11.11
CA LEU A 9 -31.64 -44.44 -10.06
C LEU A 9 -30.19 -44.39 -10.56
N VAL A 10 -29.74 -43.24 -11.04
CA VAL A 10 -28.31 -42.98 -11.26
C VAL A 10 -27.71 -42.57 -9.92
N THR A 11 -26.99 -43.48 -9.28
CA THR A 11 -26.24 -43.18 -8.06
C THR A 11 -25.02 -42.33 -8.40
N LEU A 12 -25.13 -41.01 -8.19
CA LEU A 12 -24.01 -40.07 -8.27
C LEU A 12 -23.19 -40.19 -6.97
N PHE A 13 -22.01 -40.81 -7.05
CA PHE A 13 -21.01 -40.73 -5.98
C PHE A 13 -20.39 -39.32 -5.99
N LEU A 14 -20.93 -38.43 -5.15
CA LEU A 14 -20.27 -37.18 -4.78
C LEU A 14 -19.13 -37.50 -3.81
N PHE A 15 -17.90 -37.45 -4.30
CA PHE A 15 -16.73 -37.33 -3.44
C PHE A 15 -16.81 -35.98 -2.71
N LEU A 16 -17.19 -36.02 -1.42
CA LEU A 16 -16.98 -34.93 -0.48
C LEU A 16 -15.47 -34.77 -0.27
N ILE A 17 -14.84 -33.92 -1.08
CA ILE A 17 -13.54 -33.36 -0.72
C ILE A 17 -13.85 -32.36 0.41
N PRO A 18 -13.36 -32.58 1.65
CA PRO A 18 -13.54 -31.58 2.68
C PRO A 18 -12.82 -30.31 2.23
N TYR A 19 -13.61 -29.25 2.01
CA TYR A 19 -13.12 -27.90 1.82
C TYR A 19 -12.52 -27.47 3.17
N ILE A 20 -11.25 -27.77 3.39
CA ILE A 20 -10.50 -27.21 4.51
C ILE A 20 -10.34 -25.73 4.17
N ALA A 21 -11.26 -24.91 4.69
CA ALA A 21 -11.07 -23.49 4.73
C ALA A 21 -9.83 -23.25 5.61
N PHE A 22 -8.68 -23.07 4.97
CA PHE A 22 -7.51 -22.51 5.63
C PHE A 22 -7.92 -21.11 6.07
N ALA A 23 -8.28 -20.97 7.34
CA ALA A 23 -8.35 -19.66 7.97
C ALA A 23 -6.91 -19.11 7.91
N SER A 24 -6.62 -18.28 6.91
CA SER A 24 -5.38 -17.52 6.89
C SER A 24 -5.37 -16.70 8.17
N SER A 25 -4.41 -16.97 9.06
CA SER A 25 -4.24 -16.18 10.28
C SER A 25 -3.89 -14.75 9.87
N GLN A 26 -4.88 -13.87 9.85
CA GLN A 26 -4.67 -12.48 9.51
C GLN A 26 -4.19 -11.77 10.78
N TYR A 27 -3.03 -11.12 10.70
CA TYR A 27 -2.43 -10.41 11.82
C TYR A 27 -2.99 -9.00 11.87
N GLU A 28 -3.61 -8.65 13.00
CA GLU A 28 -4.18 -7.32 13.22
C GLU A 28 -3.30 -6.45 14.09
N PHE A 29 -2.97 -5.25 13.61
CA PHE A 29 -2.22 -4.25 14.37
C PHE A 29 -3.05 -2.99 14.52
N LYS A 30 -3.13 -2.45 15.75
CA LYS A 30 -3.74 -1.14 15.97
C LYS A 30 -2.77 -0.08 15.48
N VAL A 31 -3.24 0.82 14.63
CA VAL A 31 -2.40 1.86 14.06
C VAL A 31 -3.09 3.22 14.07
N LYS A 32 -2.28 4.28 14.10
CA LYS A 32 -2.69 5.66 13.80
C LYS A 32 -1.92 6.12 12.56
N ILE A 33 -2.64 6.60 11.55
CA ILE A 33 -2.07 7.26 10.39
C ILE A 33 -2.19 8.77 10.62
N GLU A 34 -1.08 9.49 10.61
CA GLU A 34 -1.05 10.94 10.68
C GLU A 34 -0.57 11.52 9.36
N PHE A 35 -1.35 12.42 8.77
CA PHE A 35 -1.03 13.10 7.53
C PHE A 35 -0.26 14.40 7.81
N PHE A 36 0.51 14.91 6.84
CA PHE A 36 1.30 16.13 7.03
C PHE A 36 0.45 17.38 7.33
N ASN A 37 -0.84 17.38 6.97
CA ASN A 37 -1.79 18.42 7.37
C ASN A 37 -2.27 18.29 8.84
N LYS A 38 -1.63 17.42 9.64
CA LYS A 38 -1.92 17.09 11.06
C LYS A 38 -3.26 16.42 11.32
N LYS A 39 -4.03 16.07 10.28
CA LYS A 39 -5.19 15.19 10.46
C LYS A 39 -4.68 13.77 10.71
N SER A 40 -5.45 13.00 11.45
CA SER A 40 -5.13 11.60 11.70
C SER A 40 -6.35 10.71 11.65
N VAL A 41 -6.13 9.45 11.35
CA VAL A 41 -7.13 8.39 11.45
C VAL A 41 -6.55 7.20 12.20
N SER A 42 -7.33 6.64 13.13
CA SER A 42 -6.95 5.48 13.93
C SER A 42 -7.83 4.29 13.56
N GLY A 43 -7.24 3.10 13.62
CA GLY A 43 -7.92 1.87 13.23
C GLY A 43 -7.00 0.68 13.34
N LYS A 44 -7.27 -0.35 12.53
CA LYS A 44 -6.46 -1.55 12.47
C LYS A 44 -5.98 -1.83 11.05
N PHE A 45 -4.74 -2.27 10.93
CA PHE A 45 -4.24 -2.94 9.74
C PHE A 45 -4.31 -4.43 9.90
N SER A 46 -4.65 -5.08 8.79
CA SER A 46 -4.69 -6.52 8.70
C SER A 46 -3.66 -6.94 7.65
N PHE A 47 -2.66 -7.72 8.07
CA PHE A 47 -1.63 -8.27 7.20
C PHE A 47 -1.76 -9.78 7.12
N ASP A 48 -1.36 -10.34 5.98
CA ASP A 48 -1.33 -11.80 5.79
C ASP A 48 -0.25 -12.47 6.65
N SER A 49 0.72 -11.68 7.13
CA SER A 49 1.84 -12.11 7.97
C SER A 49 2.15 -11.06 9.04
N GLY A 50 2.66 -11.51 10.19
CA GLY A 50 3.17 -10.62 11.24
C GLY A 50 4.54 -10.00 10.91
N TYR A 51 5.16 -10.40 9.80
CA TYR A 51 6.42 -9.85 9.31
C TYR A 51 6.35 -9.49 7.83
N ILE A 52 7.17 -8.52 7.43
CA ILE A 52 7.33 -8.08 6.04
C ILE A 52 8.80 -8.20 5.66
N LYS A 53 9.08 -8.79 4.50
CA LYS A 53 10.44 -8.83 3.97
C LYS A 53 10.82 -7.47 3.40
N VAL A 54 11.83 -6.84 3.97
CA VAL A 54 12.31 -5.51 3.57
C VAL A 54 13.78 -5.57 3.18
N ASN A 55 14.20 -4.68 2.29
CA ASN A 55 15.61 -4.40 2.10
C ASN A 55 15.95 -3.12 2.87
N HIS A 56 17.06 -3.11 3.60
CA HIS A 56 17.52 -1.92 4.30
C HIS A 56 19.01 -1.68 4.06
N GLU A 57 19.41 -0.41 4.11
CA GLU A 57 20.79 -0.01 3.96
C GLU A 57 21.40 0.32 5.32
N GLU A 58 22.55 -0.29 5.63
CA GLU A 58 23.35 -0.02 6.82
C GLU A 58 24.80 0.13 6.40
N GLU A 59 25.39 1.30 6.66
CA GLU A 59 26.78 1.66 6.27
C GLU A 59 27.09 1.47 4.77
N GLY A 60 26.10 1.72 3.89
CA GLY A 60 26.26 1.56 2.44
C GLY A 60 26.11 0.13 1.92
N VAL A 61 25.81 -0.83 2.80
CA VAL A 61 25.57 -2.22 2.45
C VAL A 61 24.07 -2.51 2.50
N LEU A 62 23.56 -3.17 1.46
CA LEU A 62 22.16 -3.58 1.36
C LEU A 62 21.96 -4.94 2.01
N TYR A 63 21.05 -5.00 2.97
CA TYR A 63 20.64 -6.20 3.67
C TYR A 63 19.17 -6.49 3.38
N THR A 64 18.78 -7.76 3.53
CA THR A 64 17.39 -8.19 3.46
C THR A 64 17.01 -8.84 4.78
N GLU A 65 15.94 -8.35 5.41
CA GLU A 65 15.47 -8.89 6.68
C GLU A 65 13.95 -9.09 6.70
N ASN A 66 13.48 -9.95 7.61
CA ASN A 66 12.06 -10.06 7.93
C ASN A 66 11.73 -9.10 9.07
N LEU A 67 11.21 -7.93 8.74
CA LEU A 67 10.78 -6.92 9.70
C LEU A 67 9.53 -7.40 10.44
N ASN A 68 9.66 -7.69 11.72
CA ASN A 68 8.52 -8.05 12.56
C ASN A 68 7.72 -6.79 12.94
N LEU A 69 6.46 -6.73 12.48
CA LEU A 69 5.58 -5.58 12.68
C LEU A 69 5.21 -5.34 14.15
N SER A 70 5.28 -6.35 15.01
CA SER A 70 5.06 -6.15 16.45
C SER A 70 6.12 -5.27 17.11
N ASN A 71 7.32 -5.23 16.51
CA ASN A 71 8.47 -4.48 17.00
C ASN A 71 8.57 -3.09 16.36
N VAL A 72 7.76 -2.80 15.35
CA VAL A 72 7.70 -1.48 14.72
C VAL A 72 6.97 -0.53 15.67
N GLU A 73 7.57 0.64 15.89
CA GLU A 73 6.91 1.77 16.53
C GLU A 73 6.29 2.68 15.47
N PHE A 74 7.04 2.94 14.39
CA PHE A 74 6.69 3.96 13.43
C PHE A 74 7.28 3.72 12.03
N ILE A 75 6.55 4.11 10.99
CA ILE A 75 6.96 4.08 9.57
C ILE A 75 6.68 5.42 8.91
N HIS A 76 7.65 5.94 8.16
CA HIS A 76 7.53 7.16 7.37
C HIS A 76 8.21 7.06 6.00
N PRO A 77 7.48 7.31 4.90
CA PRO A 77 8.09 7.39 3.58
C PRO A 77 8.87 8.69 3.38
N VAL A 78 10.10 8.56 2.88
CA VAL A 78 11.04 9.68 2.65
C VAL A 78 11.09 10.09 1.18
N THR A 79 11.24 9.12 0.28
CA THR A 79 11.45 9.37 -1.15
C THR A 79 10.36 8.72 -2.00
N TRP A 80 9.99 9.40 -3.08
CA TRP A 80 8.88 9.03 -3.96
C TRP A 80 9.35 8.87 -5.39
N PHE A 81 8.99 7.76 -6.01
CA PHE A 81 9.36 7.45 -7.39
C PHE A 81 8.13 7.54 -8.32
N PRO A 82 8.25 8.26 -9.45
CA PRO A 82 7.19 8.39 -10.44
C PRO A 82 7.09 7.16 -11.34
N GLU A 83 5.89 6.61 -11.45
CA GLU A 83 5.51 5.65 -12.48
C GLU A 83 4.66 6.36 -13.54
N VAL A 84 5.09 6.28 -14.80
CA VAL A 84 4.46 7.00 -15.91
C VAL A 84 3.21 6.28 -16.38
N ASN A 85 2.08 6.98 -16.32
CA ASN A 85 0.84 6.58 -16.97
C ASN A 85 0.63 7.50 -18.18
N LYS A 86 0.98 7.01 -19.37
CA LYS A 86 0.81 7.78 -20.60
C LYS A 86 -0.68 7.84 -20.94
N ILE A 87 -1.23 9.06 -20.96
CA ILE A 87 -2.59 9.28 -21.46
C ILE A 87 -2.45 9.55 -22.96
N GLU A 88 -2.89 8.60 -23.78
CA GLU A 88 -2.89 8.76 -25.24
C GLU A 88 -3.68 10.02 -25.66
N ASN A 89 -3.16 10.72 -26.68
CA ASN A 89 -3.79 11.89 -27.28
C ASN A 89 -4.07 13.08 -26.34
N SER A 90 -3.29 13.23 -25.26
CA SER A 90 -3.41 14.39 -24.37
C SER A 90 -2.10 15.17 -24.24
N LYS A 91 -2.19 16.50 -24.07
CA LYS A 91 -1.06 17.36 -23.67
C LYS A 91 -0.67 17.19 -22.20
N LYS A 92 -0.92 16.01 -21.63
CA LYS A 92 -0.72 15.70 -20.21
C LYS A 92 -0.10 14.31 -20.09
N ILE A 93 0.84 14.16 -19.18
CA ILE A 93 1.34 12.86 -18.74
C ILE A 93 0.94 12.71 -17.28
N SER A 94 0.27 11.61 -16.96
CA SER A 94 -0.09 11.27 -15.59
C SER A 94 1.05 10.51 -14.94
N TYR A 95 1.33 10.82 -13.67
CA TYR A 95 2.34 10.14 -12.88
C TYR A 95 1.74 9.69 -11.56
N ASN A 96 1.93 8.42 -11.23
CA ASN A 96 1.68 7.91 -9.89
C ASN A 96 3.01 7.92 -9.13
N PHE A 97 3.06 8.57 -7.98
CA PHE A 97 4.25 8.65 -7.16
C PHE A 97 4.15 7.68 -6.00
N TYR A 98 4.95 6.62 -6.06
CA TYR A 98 5.00 5.58 -5.03
C TYR A 98 6.15 5.82 -4.06
N PRO A 99 5.96 5.55 -2.76
CA PRO A 99 7.08 5.58 -1.82
C PRO A 99 8.12 4.51 -2.16
N THR A 100 9.39 4.85 -2.03
CA THR A 100 10.53 3.98 -2.38
C THR A 100 11.63 3.95 -1.34
N GLU A 101 11.57 4.84 -0.36
CA GLU A 101 12.45 4.82 0.80
C GLU A 101 11.60 5.12 2.02
N TYR A 102 11.85 4.40 3.11
CA TYR A 102 11.13 4.57 4.37
C TYR A 102 12.12 4.60 5.52
N VAL A 103 11.83 5.46 6.49
CA VAL A 103 12.44 5.37 7.82
C VAL A 103 11.47 4.56 8.68
N VAL A 104 11.96 3.45 9.23
CA VAL A 104 11.24 2.62 10.18
C VAL A 104 11.92 2.75 11.53
N LYS A 105 11.16 3.14 12.56
CA LYS A 105 11.62 3.15 13.94
C LYS A 105 11.09 1.91 14.64
N LEU A 106 11.98 1.16 15.27
CA LEU A 106 11.65 0.03 16.12
C LEU A 106 11.45 0.47 17.57
N LYS A 107 10.68 -0.31 18.32
CA LYS A 107 10.36 -0.06 19.75
C LYS A 107 11.59 -0.11 20.67
N ASP A 108 12.68 -0.72 20.23
CA ASP A 108 13.98 -0.73 20.93
C ASP A 108 14.80 0.55 20.67
N GLY A 109 14.30 1.45 19.82
CA GLY A 109 14.96 2.70 19.44
C GLY A 109 15.84 2.61 18.18
N LYS A 110 16.04 1.42 17.58
CA LYS A 110 16.77 1.29 16.31
C LYS A 110 15.97 1.92 15.17
N TYR A 111 16.69 2.57 14.25
CA TYR A 111 16.14 3.06 12.99
C TYR A 111 16.65 2.21 11.84
N LEU A 112 15.76 1.91 10.89
CA LEU A 112 16.06 1.21 9.66
C LEU A 112 15.73 2.12 8.48
N ASN A 113 16.69 2.27 7.56
CA ASN A 113 16.47 2.92 6.27
C ASN A 113 16.07 1.84 5.27
N VAL A 114 14.78 1.63 5.11
CA VAL A 114 14.22 0.65 4.18
C VAL A 114 14.25 1.24 2.77
N VAL A 115 14.81 0.48 1.82
CA VAL A 115 15.01 0.88 0.43
C VAL A 115 14.21 -0.03 -0.50
N GLY A 116 13.58 0.58 -1.50
CA GLY A 116 12.70 -0.09 -2.46
C GLY A 116 11.22 0.02 -2.07
N ARG A 117 10.36 -0.44 -2.98
CA ARG A 117 8.90 -0.44 -2.80
C ARG A 117 8.46 -1.52 -1.82
N VAL A 118 7.65 -1.15 -0.83
CA VAL A 118 6.99 -2.08 0.10
C VAL A 118 5.47 -1.95 -0.11
N LYS A 119 4.89 -2.88 -0.89
CA LYS A 119 3.50 -2.80 -1.36
C LYS A 119 2.50 -2.74 -0.20
N GLU A 120 2.80 -3.43 0.88
CA GLU A 120 2.02 -3.49 2.11
C GLU A 120 1.91 -2.10 2.79
N PHE A 121 2.82 -1.17 2.50
CA PHE A 121 2.73 0.23 2.96
C PHE A 121 2.16 1.17 1.89
N GLU A 122 1.98 0.71 0.65
CA GLU A 122 1.41 1.46 -0.47
C GLU A 122 -0.12 1.36 -0.53
N ILE A 123 -0.63 0.13 -0.36
CA ILE A 123 -2.05 -0.18 -0.49
C ILE A 123 -2.42 -1.21 0.57
N PHE A 124 -3.31 -0.86 1.48
CA PHE A 124 -3.69 -1.75 2.56
C PHE A 124 -5.15 -1.57 2.98
N ASP A 125 -5.69 -2.64 3.53
CA ASP A 125 -7.00 -2.63 4.16
C ASP A 125 -6.88 -2.03 5.57
N PHE A 126 -7.74 -1.06 5.86
CA PHE A 126 -7.81 -0.35 7.12
C PHE A 126 -9.20 -0.45 7.71
N MET A 127 -9.30 -1.02 8.90
CA MET A 127 -10.55 -1.20 9.63
C MET A 127 -10.72 -0.09 10.67
N THR A 128 -11.86 0.58 10.63
CA THR A 128 -12.29 1.54 11.66
C THR A 128 -13.59 1.07 12.30
N ASP A 129 -14.06 1.75 13.34
CA ASP A 129 -15.37 1.48 13.93
C ASP A 129 -16.53 1.67 12.94
N TYR A 130 -16.31 2.42 11.85
CA TYR A 130 -17.28 2.66 10.79
C TYR A 130 -17.21 1.63 9.65
N GLY A 131 -16.25 0.71 9.70
CA GLY A 131 -16.08 -0.35 8.70
C GLY A 131 -14.71 -0.36 8.03
N LYS A 132 -14.61 -1.19 6.99
CA LYS A 132 -13.38 -1.48 6.24
C LYS A 132 -13.21 -0.53 5.05
N SER A 133 -12.05 0.10 4.94
CA SER A 133 -11.66 0.94 3.82
C SER A 133 -10.33 0.48 3.24
N LYS A 134 -10.12 0.66 1.93
CA LYS A 134 -8.81 0.47 1.31
C LYS A 134 -8.11 1.82 1.22
N ILE A 135 -6.93 1.93 1.83
CA ILE A 135 -6.13 3.15 1.80
C ILE A 135 -5.07 3.01 0.72
N TYR A 136 -4.94 4.06 -0.09
CA TYR A 136 -3.90 4.22 -1.10
C TYR A 136 -2.99 5.35 -0.65
N THR A 137 -1.71 5.08 -0.51
CA THR A 137 -0.75 6.04 0.03
C THR A 137 0.19 6.63 -1.03
N TYR A 138 -0.08 6.40 -2.31
CA TYR A 138 0.55 7.09 -3.44
C TYR A 138 -0.24 8.32 -3.85
N PHE A 139 0.41 9.29 -4.49
CA PHE A 139 -0.26 10.48 -5.04
C PHE A 139 -0.14 10.57 -6.55
N VAL A 140 -1.04 11.34 -7.16
CA VAL A 140 -1.06 11.57 -8.60
C VAL A 140 -0.76 13.05 -8.88
N ASP A 141 0.13 13.30 -9.84
CA ASP A 141 0.27 14.62 -10.45
C ASP A 141 0.36 14.49 -11.97
N TYR A 142 0.08 15.60 -12.66
CA TYR A 142 0.08 15.68 -14.10
C TYR A 142 1.16 16.64 -14.56
N LEU A 143 1.99 16.18 -15.48
CA LEU A 143 2.88 17.05 -16.23
C LEU A 143 2.12 17.58 -17.44
N VAL A 144 1.84 18.88 -17.47
CA VAL A 144 1.05 19.53 -18.53
C VAL A 144 1.99 20.29 -19.46
N PHE A 145 1.77 20.14 -20.76
CA PHE A 145 2.55 20.81 -21.80
C PHE A 145 1.77 21.99 -22.39
N ASP A 146 2.42 23.14 -22.52
CA ASP A 146 1.86 24.27 -23.26
C ASP A 146 2.02 24.10 -24.80
N ASN A 147 1.60 25.11 -25.57
CA ASN A 147 1.71 25.08 -27.04
C ASN A 147 3.15 25.23 -27.55
N LEU A 148 4.08 25.63 -26.68
CA LEU A 148 5.50 25.81 -26.98
C LEU A 148 6.33 24.60 -26.53
N GLY A 149 5.71 23.60 -25.88
CA GLY A 149 6.37 22.40 -25.37
C GLY A 149 6.93 22.53 -23.95
N ASN A 150 6.70 23.64 -23.25
CA ASN A 150 7.13 23.78 -21.86
C ASN A 150 6.24 22.95 -20.94
N ALA A 151 6.87 22.27 -19.98
CA ALA A 151 6.20 21.38 -19.05
C ALA A 151 6.05 21.98 -17.66
N LYS A 152 4.90 21.77 -17.02
CA LYS A 152 4.62 22.21 -15.65
C LYS A 152 3.79 21.18 -14.89
N TRP A 153 4.18 20.90 -13.65
CA TRP A 153 3.39 20.10 -12.73
C TRP A 153 2.10 20.83 -12.34
N LYS A 154 0.96 20.17 -12.54
CA LYS A 154 -0.36 20.77 -12.32
C LYS A 154 -0.61 21.06 -10.83
N ASN A 155 -0.38 20.09 -9.96
CA ASN A 155 -0.73 20.21 -8.54
C ASN A 155 0.40 20.90 -7.75
N LEU A 156 1.66 20.64 -8.07
CA LEU A 156 2.80 21.30 -7.44
C LEU A 156 3.06 22.73 -7.95
N ASN A 157 2.40 23.13 -9.04
CA ASN A 157 2.50 24.45 -9.65
C ASN A 157 3.95 24.90 -9.96
N THR A 158 4.81 23.96 -10.35
CA THR A 158 6.25 24.19 -10.59
C THR A 158 6.73 23.54 -11.89
N SER A 159 7.76 24.12 -12.52
CA SER A 159 8.48 23.54 -13.67
C SER A 159 9.69 22.70 -13.25
N ASP A 160 10.04 22.70 -11.96
CA ASP A 160 11.13 21.89 -11.43
C ASP A 160 10.72 20.42 -11.39
N LEU A 161 11.25 19.65 -12.34
CA LEU A 161 10.96 18.23 -12.49
C LEU A 161 11.38 17.42 -11.26
N ASN A 162 12.40 17.85 -10.52
CA ASN A 162 12.98 17.09 -9.42
C ASN A 162 12.26 17.29 -8.07
N LYS A 163 11.41 18.32 -7.95
CA LYS A 163 10.70 18.61 -6.70
C LYS A 163 9.69 17.54 -6.32
N SER A 164 9.04 16.91 -7.29
CA SER A 164 8.00 15.91 -7.05
C SER A 164 8.51 14.63 -6.41
N PHE A 165 9.80 14.30 -6.58
CA PHE A 165 10.44 13.11 -5.99
C PHE A 165 10.65 13.21 -4.46
N LYS A 166 10.75 14.45 -3.92
CA LYS A 166 11.09 14.71 -2.51
C LYS A 166 10.04 15.53 -1.76
N LYS A 167 9.03 16.05 -2.45
CA LYS A 167 7.94 16.85 -1.87
C LYS A 167 6.58 16.30 -2.31
N PRO A 168 6.12 15.20 -1.69
CA PRO A 168 4.78 14.68 -1.94
C PRO A 168 3.70 15.70 -1.65
N HIS A 169 2.52 15.49 -2.23
CA HIS A 169 1.34 16.26 -1.85
C HIS A 169 1.06 16.07 -0.33
N PRO A 170 0.83 17.15 0.44
CA PRO A 170 0.76 17.07 1.92
C PRO A 170 -0.41 16.23 2.45
N ASN A 171 -1.43 15.98 1.64
CA ASN A 171 -2.52 15.06 2.00
C ASN A 171 -2.16 13.56 1.85
N VAL A 172 -1.00 13.25 1.28
CA VAL A 172 -0.56 11.88 0.97
C VAL A 172 0.78 11.55 1.63
N ALA A 173 1.47 12.54 2.18
CA ALA A 173 2.59 12.29 3.08
C ALA A 173 2.06 11.89 4.47
N TYR A 174 2.54 10.77 5.01
CA TYR A 174 2.00 10.19 6.23
C TYR A 174 3.07 9.59 7.16
N TYR A 175 2.62 9.33 8.38
CA TYR A 175 3.28 8.60 9.44
C TYR A 175 2.34 7.47 9.86
N ILE A 176 2.83 6.23 9.94
CA ILE A 176 2.08 5.11 10.52
C ILE A 176 2.66 4.78 11.87
N TYR A 177 1.88 4.94 12.93
CA TYR A 177 2.26 4.59 14.29
C TYR A 177 1.58 3.28 14.69
N PHE A 178 2.36 2.32 15.20
CA PHE A 178 1.88 1.03 15.69
C PHE A 178 1.71 1.11 17.21
N ASN A 179 0.47 0.88 17.69
CA ASN A 179 0.09 0.97 19.10
C ASN A 179 0.10 -0.39 19.79
#